data_AF-A0A448NPD5-F1
#
_entry.id   AF-A0A448NPD5-F1
#
_cell.length_a   1.000
_cell.length_b   1.000
_cell.length_c   1.000
_cell.angle_alpha   90.00
_cell.angle_beta   90.00
_cell.angle_gamma   90.00
#
_symmetry.space_group_name_H-M   'P 1'
#
loop_
_entity.id
_entity.type
_entity.pdbx_description
1 polymer ?
#
loop_
_entity_poly.entity_id
_entity_poly.type
_entity_poly.pdbx_seq_one_letter_code
_entity_poly.pdbx_strand_id
1 'polypeptide(L)'
;MKVIKTFKFAANLEYVHSVLEEQKIAHLIDLENLSISSNEFQEPKIIKIIENLKLDENEVEIDENFQNDYDDWHKNSLNPGHFMGGRIPFFYWNKKNYPFLLFTIFFVPIVAIILLIFSEGKWGFKFDFVGICTFLFFVFVAVSMIAQWIKYRKNLK
;
A
#
# COMPACT_ATOMS: atom_id res chain seq x y z
N MET A 1 46.18 -25.36 -15.87
CA MET A 1 45.12 -24.73 -15.05
C MET A 1 43.82 -25.44 -15.33
N LYS A 2 43.03 -25.66 -14.29
CA LYS A 2 41.77 -26.42 -14.34
C LYS A 2 40.63 -25.49 -13.95
N VAL A 3 39.50 -25.62 -14.63
CA VAL A 3 38.26 -24.90 -14.27
C VAL A 3 37.75 -25.45 -12.94
N ILE A 4 37.52 -24.54 -11.99
CA ILE A 4 37.05 -24.87 -10.64
C ILE A 4 35.53 -24.75 -10.58
N LYS A 5 34.99 -23.63 -11.08
CA LYS A 5 33.55 -23.34 -11.05
C LYS A 5 33.17 -22.43 -12.21
N THR A 6 31.97 -22.65 -12.73
CA THR A 6 31.25 -21.73 -13.63
C THR A 6 30.13 -21.03 -12.85
N PHE A 7 29.95 -19.74 -13.11
CA PHE A 7 28.95 -18.89 -12.48
C PHE A 7 27.84 -18.58 -13.48
N LYS A 8 26.61 -18.39 -12.99
CA LYS A 8 25.49 -17.97 -13.83
C LYS A 8 25.50 -16.46 -14.06
N PHE A 9 25.93 -15.70 -13.06
CA PHE A 9 25.95 -14.24 -13.09
C PHE A 9 27.39 -13.70 -13.11
N ALA A 10 27.68 -12.78 -14.04
CA ALA A 10 28.99 -12.11 -14.13
C ALA A 10 29.37 -11.37 -12.84
N ALA A 11 28.39 -10.73 -12.18
CA ALA A 11 28.61 -10.05 -10.91
C ALA A 11 29.12 -11.00 -9.82
N ASN A 12 28.66 -12.26 -9.78
CA ASN A 12 29.13 -13.24 -8.82
C ASN A 12 30.56 -13.69 -9.14
N LEU A 13 30.91 -13.86 -10.42
CA LEU A 13 32.29 -14.14 -10.83
C LEU A 13 33.24 -13.00 -10.44
N GLU A 14 32.86 -11.75 -10.74
CA GLU A 14 33.66 -10.56 -10.40
C GLU A 14 33.83 -10.40 -8.89
N TYR A 15 32.78 -10.70 -8.11
CA TYR A 15 32.87 -10.67 -6.66
C TYR A 15 33.79 -11.77 -6.11
N VAL A 16 33.73 -12.99 -6.66
CA VAL A 16 34.68 -14.05 -6.26
C VAL A 16 36.11 -13.68 -6.67
N HIS A 17 36.29 -13.09 -7.85
CA HIS A 17 37.58 -12.60 -8.32
C HIS A 17 38.20 -11.61 -7.34
N SER A 18 37.45 -10.58 -6.93
CA SER A 18 37.95 -9.57 -6.00
C SER A 18 38.34 -10.16 -4.63
N VAL A 19 37.52 -11.06 -4.08
CA VAL A 19 37.82 -11.74 -2.81
C VAL A 19 39.10 -12.58 -2.91
N LEU A 20 39.34 -13.24 -4.04
CA LEU A 20 40.54 -14.04 -4.25
C LEU A 20 41.79 -13.18 -4.48
N GLU A 21 41.66 -12.03 -5.14
CA GLU A 21 42.72 -11.04 -5.27
C GLU A 21 43.13 -10.47 -3.92
N GLU A 22 42.16 -10.09 -3.07
CA GLU A 22 42.42 -9.58 -1.71
C GLU A 22 43.20 -10.60 -0.87
N GLN A 23 42.91 -11.89 -1.05
CA GLN A 23 43.60 -12.98 -0.37
C GLN A 23 44.90 -13.43 -1.05
N LYS A 24 45.30 -12.75 -2.14
CA LYS A 24 46.50 -13.04 -2.94
C LYS A 24 46.55 -14.48 -3.43
N ILE A 25 45.41 -15.02 -3.83
CA ILE A 25 45.27 -16.37 -4.39
C ILE A 25 45.42 -16.28 -5.90
N ALA A 26 46.30 -17.09 -6.48
CA ALA A 26 46.56 -17.09 -7.91
C ALA A 26 45.41 -17.77 -8.66
N HIS A 27 44.74 -17.04 -9.53
CA HIS A 27 43.61 -17.55 -10.30
C HIS A 27 43.49 -16.81 -11.62
N LEU A 28 42.73 -17.38 -12.56
CA LEU A 28 42.34 -16.73 -13.82
C LEU A 28 40.82 -16.75 -13.91
N ILE A 29 40.28 -15.68 -14.47
CA ILE A 29 38.85 -15.57 -14.79
C ILE A 29 38.66 -15.56 -16.31
N ASP A 30 37.56 -16.14 -16.74
CA ASP A 30 37.07 -16.07 -18.11
C ASP A 30 35.67 -15.45 -18.07
N LEU A 31 35.56 -14.20 -18.52
CA LEU A 31 34.31 -13.45 -18.53
C LEU A 31 33.34 -13.90 -19.63
N GLU A 32 33.84 -14.54 -20.69
CA GLU A 32 32.98 -15.05 -21.76
C GLU A 32 32.27 -16.32 -21.32
N ASN A 33 33.00 -17.25 -20.69
CA ASN A 33 32.46 -18.51 -20.18
C ASN A 33 32.03 -18.46 -18.71
N LEU A 34 32.10 -17.28 -18.08
CA LEU A 34 31.80 -17.02 -16.67
C LEU A 34 32.46 -18.05 -15.73
N SER A 35 33.74 -18.32 -15.95
CA SER A 35 34.45 -19.39 -15.24
C SER A 35 35.67 -18.91 -14.47
N ILE A 36 35.98 -19.60 -13.38
CA ILE A 36 37.21 -19.40 -12.63
C ILE A 36 38.11 -20.63 -12.71
N SER A 37 39.39 -20.40 -13.00
CA SER A 37 40.39 -21.44 -13.18
C SER A 37 41.60 -21.20 -12.29
N SER A 38 42.20 -22.25 -11.74
CA SER A 38 43.46 -22.15 -11.00
C SER A 38 44.29 -23.44 -11.12
N ASN A 39 45.41 -23.49 -10.38
CA ASN A 39 46.25 -24.67 -10.22
C ASN A 39 45.65 -25.62 -9.18
N GLU A 40 45.92 -26.92 -9.31
CA GLU A 40 45.40 -27.98 -8.43
C GLU A 40 45.71 -27.73 -6.94
N PHE A 41 46.84 -27.07 -6.63
CA PHE A 41 47.21 -26.74 -5.26
C PHE A 41 46.25 -25.74 -4.58
N GLN A 42 45.65 -24.83 -5.35
CA GLN A 42 44.78 -23.78 -4.82
C GLN A 42 43.29 -24.08 -4.94
N GLU A 43 42.92 -25.08 -5.75
CA GLU A 43 41.57 -25.60 -5.93
C GLU A 43 40.79 -25.79 -4.60
N PRO A 44 41.29 -26.53 -3.60
CA PRO A 44 40.51 -26.77 -2.37
C PRO A 44 40.29 -25.49 -1.55
N LYS A 45 41.22 -24.53 -1.62
CA LYS A 45 41.09 -23.25 -0.91
C LYS A 45 40.02 -22.38 -1.56
N ILE A 46 40.00 -22.33 -2.89
CA ILE A 46 39.03 -21.55 -3.68
C ILE A 46 37.61 -22.09 -3.50
N ILE A 47 37.43 -23.42 -3.58
CA ILE A 47 36.12 -24.05 -3.38
C ILE A 47 35.54 -23.67 -2.00
N LYS A 48 36.35 -23.78 -0.95
CA LYS A 48 35.93 -23.42 0.42
C LYS A 48 35.53 -21.94 0.54
N ILE A 49 36.23 -21.04 -0.14
CA ILE A 49 35.88 -19.61 -0.14
C ILE A 49 34.53 -19.40 -0.83
N ILE A 50 34.34 -20.00 -2.02
CA ILE A 50 33.10 -19.88 -2.78
C ILE A 50 31.90 -20.39 -1.97
N GLU A 51 32.05 -21.55 -1.30
CA GLU A 51 30.99 -22.11 -0.45
C GLU A 51 30.68 -21.21 0.75
N ASN A 52 31.70 -20.61 1.36
CA ASN A 52 31.52 -19.67 2.47
C ASN A 52 30.81 -18.38 2.06
N LEU A 53 30.98 -17.93 0.81
CA LEU A 53 30.34 -16.72 0.30
C LEU A 53 28.83 -16.89 0.09
N LYS A 54 28.30 -18.14 0.07
CA LYS A 54 26.87 -18.45 -0.06
C LYS A 54 26.19 -17.63 -1.17
N LEU A 55 26.82 -17.58 -2.34
CA LEU A 55 26.33 -16.82 -3.48
C LEU A 55 25.03 -17.41 -3.99
N ASP A 56 24.05 -16.54 -4.22
CA ASP A 56 22.81 -16.91 -4.85
C ASP A 56 23.01 -16.98 -6.37
N GLU A 57 22.86 -18.18 -6.91
CA GLU A 57 22.94 -18.49 -8.35
C GLU A 57 21.57 -18.94 -8.88
N ASN A 58 20.51 -18.84 -8.06
CA ASN A 58 19.18 -19.21 -8.49
C ASN A 58 18.65 -18.19 -9.50
N GLU A 59 17.71 -18.62 -10.35
CA GLU A 59 16.97 -17.66 -11.16
C GLU A 59 16.18 -16.74 -10.24
N VAL A 60 16.35 -15.44 -10.45
CA VAL A 60 15.41 -14.46 -9.90
C VAL A 60 14.06 -14.79 -10.53
N GLU A 61 13.11 -15.24 -9.71
CA GLU A 61 11.74 -15.42 -10.16
C GLU A 61 11.26 -14.06 -10.68
N ILE A 62 10.98 -14.01 -11.99
CA ILE A 62 10.41 -12.80 -12.60
C ILE A 62 8.98 -12.72 -12.06
N ASP A 63 8.76 -11.80 -11.13
CA ASP A 63 7.41 -11.42 -10.76
C ASP A 63 6.75 -10.77 -11.98
N GLU A 64 5.90 -11.52 -12.67
CA GLU A 64 5.15 -11.05 -13.84
C GLU A 64 4.32 -9.80 -13.52
N ASN A 65 3.99 -9.57 -12.25
CA ASN A 65 3.25 -8.41 -11.80
C ASN A 65 4.12 -7.23 -11.38
N PHE A 66 5.45 -7.35 -11.34
CA PHE A 66 6.33 -6.26 -10.93
C PHE A 66 6.07 -4.95 -11.70
N GLN A 67 5.89 -5.06 -13.03
CA GLN A 67 5.60 -3.90 -13.86
C GLN A 67 4.21 -3.33 -13.57
N ASN A 68 3.23 -4.20 -13.30
CA ASN A 68 1.86 -3.78 -12.97
C ASN A 68 1.81 -3.08 -11.61
N ASP A 69 2.54 -3.60 -10.62
CA ASP A 69 2.61 -3.04 -9.27
C ASP A 69 3.38 -1.72 -9.25
N TYR A 70 4.45 -1.62 -10.04
CA TYR A 70 5.16 -0.36 -10.25
C TYR A 70 4.26 0.70 -10.89
N ASP A 71 3.54 0.33 -11.95
CA ASP A 71 2.63 1.25 -12.64
C ASP A 71 1.46 1.68 -11.75
N ASP A 72 0.92 0.78 -10.93
CA ASP A 72 -0.13 1.09 -9.95
C ASP A 72 0.37 2.02 -8.84
N TRP A 73 1.55 1.74 -8.28
CA TRP A 73 2.20 2.62 -7.32
C TRP A 73 2.49 3.99 -7.89
N HIS A 74 3.04 4.08 -9.09
CA HIS A 74 3.37 5.35 -9.72
C HIS A 74 2.11 6.21 -9.92
N LYS A 75 1.01 5.62 -10.39
CA LYS A 75 -0.27 6.32 -10.61
C LYS A 75 -0.94 6.74 -9.30
N ASN A 76 -0.79 5.95 -8.24
CA ASN A 76 -1.58 6.13 -7.02
C ASN A 76 -0.77 6.55 -5.79
N SER A 77 0.53 6.79 -5.92
CA SER A 77 1.44 7.14 -4.81
C SER A 77 1.00 8.38 -4.03
N LEU A 78 0.43 9.35 -4.74
CA LEU A 78 -0.10 10.59 -4.15
C LEU A 78 -1.58 10.50 -3.78
N ASN A 79 -2.22 9.36 -4.00
CA ASN A 79 -3.59 9.10 -3.58
C ASN A 79 -3.57 8.46 -2.19
N PRO A 80 -3.73 9.25 -1.10
CA PRO A 80 -3.68 8.73 0.26
C PRO A 80 -4.77 7.69 0.53
N GLY A 81 -5.80 7.60 -0.33
CA GLY A 81 -6.82 6.59 -0.20
C GLY A 81 -6.55 5.25 -0.88
N HIS A 82 -5.63 5.19 -1.83
CA HIS A 82 -5.35 3.95 -2.56
C HIS A 82 -4.53 2.97 -1.73
N PHE A 83 -3.49 3.45 -1.04
CA PHE A 83 -2.58 2.59 -0.27
C PHE A 83 -2.85 2.53 1.24
N MET A 84 -3.52 3.54 1.82
CA MET A 84 -3.85 3.55 3.26
C MET A 84 -5.30 3.15 3.56
N GLY A 85 -5.99 2.48 2.62
CA GLY A 85 -7.37 2.06 2.81
C GLY A 85 -8.36 3.22 2.81
N GLY A 86 -8.08 4.30 2.10
CA GLY A 86 -9.01 5.40 1.97
C GLY A 86 -10.24 5.00 1.18
N ARG A 87 -11.29 4.81 2.00
CA ARG A 87 -12.68 5.11 1.73
C ARG A 87 -13.44 4.05 0.95
N ILE A 88 -13.70 2.95 1.66
CA ILE A 88 -15.09 2.54 1.80
C ILE A 88 -15.85 3.77 2.33
N PRO A 89 -16.78 4.41 1.58
CA PRO A 89 -17.48 5.59 2.07
C PRO A 89 -18.12 5.28 3.43
N PHE A 90 -18.23 6.26 4.34
CA PHE A 90 -18.78 6.05 5.70
C PHE A 90 -20.10 5.25 5.68
N PHE A 91 -20.92 5.48 4.65
CA PHE A 91 -22.09 4.67 4.32
C PHE A 91 -21.83 3.17 4.28
N TYR A 92 -20.82 2.75 3.52
CA TYR A 92 -20.49 1.34 3.29
C TYR A 92 -19.90 0.67 4.53
N TRP A 93 -19.26 1.42 5.44
CA TRP A 93 -18.79 0.91 6.73
C TRP A 93 -19.94 0.70 7.74
N ASN A 94 -20.95 1.60 7.73
CA ASN A 94 -22.07 1.59 8.68
C ASN A 94 -23.43 1.17 8.08
N LYS A 95 -23.46 0.39 6.98
CA LYS A 95 -24.71 0.06 6.25
C LYS A 95 -25.84 -0.45 7.14
N LYS A 96 -25.53 -1.32 8.12
CA LYS A 96 -26.53 -1.92 9.03
C LYS A 96 -27.16 -0.89 9.98
N ASN A 97 -26.38 0.10 10.42
CA ASN A 97 -26.81 1.12 11.38
C ASN A 97 -27.20 2.44 10.70
N TYR A 98 -27.14 2.50 9.37
CA TYR A 98 -27.38 3.71 8.60
C TYR A 98 -28.78 4.32 8.78
N PRO A 99 -29.87 3.53 8.89
CA PRO A 99 -31.19 4.07 9.24
C PRO A 99 -31.24 4.74 10.62
N PHE A 100 -30.49 4.21 11.60
CA PHE A 100 -30.39 4.80 12.94
C PHE A 100 -29.61 6.12 12.90
N LEU A 101 -28.53 6.20 12.11
CA LEU A 101 -27.77 7.44 11.91
C LEU A 101 -28.58 8.52 11.18
N LEU A 102 -29.42 8.12 10.22
CA LEU A 102 -30.40 9.02 9.60
C LEU A 102 -31.38 9.55 10.65
N PHE A 103 -31.91 8.68 11.51
CA PHE A 103 -32.82 9.08 12.58
C PHE A 103 -32.19 10.10 13.52
N THR A 104 -30.95 9.89 14.00
CA THR A 104 -30.30 10.81 14.94
C THR A 104 -30.04 12.19 14.33
N ILE A 105 -29.68 12.25 13.05
CA ILE A 105 -29.46 13.51 12.32
C ILE A 105 -30.75 14.30 12.14
N PHE A 106 -31.89 13.65 11.97
CA PHE A 106 -33.19 14.32 11.91
C PHE A 106 -33.78 14.63 13.29
N PHE A 107 -33.51 13.80 14.30
CA PHE A 107 -34.11 13.93 15.62
C PHE A 107 -33.76 15.26 16.29
N VAL A 108 -32.48 15.65 16.27
CA VAL A 108 -32.01 16.90 16.89
C VAL A 108 -32.68 18.15 16.30
N PRO A 109 -32.69 18.36 14.96
CA PRO A 109 -33.35 19.52 14.38
C PRO A 109 -34.88 19.49 14.56
N ILE A 110 -35.52 18.32 14.54
CA ILE A 110 -36.97 18.20 14.80
C ILE A 110 -37.30 18.64 16.23
N VAL A 111 -36.56 18.15 17.23
CA VAL A 111 -36.76 18.52 18.64
C VAL A 111 -36.52 20.03 18.83
N ALA A 112 -35.48 20.58 18.19
CA ALA A 112 -35.20 22.01 18.24
C ALA A 112 -36.36 22.86 17.64
N ILE A 113 -36.94 22.44 16.51
CA ILE A 113 -38.10 23.11 15.89
C ILE A 113 -39.33 23.03 16.82
N ILE A 114 -39.61 21.86 17.41
CA ILE A 114 -40.72 21.69 18.35
C ILE A 114 -40.56 22.64 19.54
N LEU A 115 -39.38 22.67 20.16
CA LEU A 115 -39.10 23.58 21.27
C LEU A 115 -39.26 25.06 20.88
N LEU A 116 -38.89 25.44 19.67
CA LEU A 116 -39.11 26.80 19.16
C LEU A 116 -40.58 27.16 19.00
N ILE A 117 -41.39 26.24 18.47
CA ILE A 117 -42.83 26.47 18.24
C ILE A 117 -43.59 26.56 19.58
N PHE A 118 -43.27 25.69 20.54
CA PHE A 118 -44.02 25.57 21.79
C PHE A 118 -43.49 26.43 22.96
N SER A 119 -42.30 27.01 22.85
CA SER A 119 -41.72 27.80 23.96
C SER A 119 -42.18 29.25 24.03
N GLU A 120 -43.07 29.71 23.15
CA GLU A 120 -43.55 31.11 23.08
C GLU A 120 -42.40 32.14 23.15
N GLY A 121 -41.21 31.80 22.63
CA GLY A 121 -40.03 32.66 22.65
C GLY A 121 -39.37 32.86 24.02
N LYS A 122 -39.75 32.11 25.06
CA LYS A 122 -39.16 32.19 26.41
C LYS A 122 -37.76 31.58 26.49
N TRP A 123 -37.44 30.66 25.56
CA TRP A 123 -36.10 30.09 25.43
C TRP A 123 -35.34 30.92 24.40
N GLY A 124 -34.17 31.45 24.79
CA GLY A 124 -33.38 32.42 24.02
C GLY A 124 -32.80 31.94 22.69
N PHE A 125 -33.36 30.89 22.08
CA PHE A 125 -33.03 30.48 20.71
C PHE A 125 -33.59 31.51 19.73
N LYS A 126 -32.77 32.50 19.41
CA LYS A 126 -33.02 33.38 18.25
C LYS A 126 -32.48 32.66 17.02
N PHE A 127 -33.30 32.54 15.98
CA PHE A 127 -32.88 32.08 14.66
C PHE A 127 -32.05 33.19 14.00
N ASP A 128 -30.81 33.34 14.45
CA ASP A 128 -29.84 34.23 13.85
C ASP A 128 -29.23 33.62 12.58
N PHE A 129 -28.43 34.40 11.86
CA PHE A 129 -27.80 33.95 10.62
C PHE A 129 -27.01 32.65 10.82
N VAL A 130 -26.30 32.51 11.95
CA VAL A 130 -25.55 31.31 12.29
C VAL A 130 -26.47 30.12 12.47
N GLY A 131 -27.57 30.25 13.21
CA GLY A 131 -28.58 29.21 13.38
C GLY A 131 -29.22 28.77 12.07
N ILE A 132 -29.52 29.70 11.16
CA ILE A 132 -30.04 29.40 9.81
C ILE A 132 -29.00 28.58 9.02
N CYS A 133 -27.74 29.01 9.00
CA CYS A 133 -26.66 28.30 8.30
C CYS A 133 -26.44 26.89 8.87
N THR A 134 -26.42 26.75 10.20
CA THR A 134 -26.29 25.45 10.86
C THR A 134 -27.47 24.54 10.52
N PHE A 135 -28.70 25.06 10.55
CA PHE A 135 -29.89 24.31 10.16
C PHE A 135 -29.82 23.81 8.70
N LEU A 136 -29.48 24.69 7.75
CA LEU A 136 -29.33 24.34 6.34
C LEU A 136 -28.24 23.28 6.12
N PHE A 137 -27.13 23.37 6.87
CA PHE A 137 -26.08 22.36 6.84
C PHE A 137 -26.58 20.98 7.29
N PHE A 138 -27.32 20.91 8.40
CA PHE A 138 -27.92 19.65 8.86
C PHE A 138 -28.91 19.07 7.85
N VAL A 139 -29.75 19.91 7.24
CA VAL A 139 -30.67 19.48 6.17
C VAL A 139 -29.90 18.93 4.97
N PHE A 140 -28.84 19.61 4.52
CA PHE A 140 -28.00 19.16 3.42
C PHE A 140 -27.35 17.79 3.72
N VAL A 141 -26.77 17.62 4.91
CA VAL A 141 -26.20 16.34 5.36
C VAL A 141 -27.27 15.25 5.34
N ALA A 142 -28.46 15.53 5.87
CA ALA A 142 -29.54 14.56 5.94
C ALA A 142 -30.05 14.12 4.55
N VAL A 143 -30.24 15.06 3.63
CA VAL A 143 -30.61 14.77 2.23
C VAL A 143 -29.55 13.95 1.53
N SER A 144 -28.27 14.29 1.70
CA SER A 144 -27.14 13.51 1.16
C SER A 144 -27.16 12.08 1.66
N MET A 145 -27.44 11.88 2.96
CA MET A 145 -27.53 10.54 3.55
C MET A 145 -28.74 9.76 3.02
N ILE A 146 -29.90 10.39 2.87
CA ILE A 146 -31.08 9.76 2.26
C ILE A 146 -30.76 9.30 0.83
N ALA A 147 -30.14 10.15 0.02
CA ALA A 147 -29.79 9.82 -1.36
C ALA A 147 -28.87 8.59 -1.43
N GLN A 148 -27.88 8.51 -0.53
CA GLN A 148 -26.99 7.35 -0.42
C GLN A 148 -27.75 6.08 -0.01
N TRP A 149 -28.67 6.16 0.96
CA TRP A 149 -29.48 5.03 1.40
C TRP A 149 -30.41 4.50 0.29
N ILE A 150 -31.09 5.39 -0.44
CA ILE A 150 -31.96 5.03 -1.55
C ILE A 150 -31.17 4.35 -2.67
N LYS A 151 -30.01 4.91 -3.05
CA LYS A 151 -29.13 4.34 -4.06
C LYS A 151 -28.68 2.92 -3.68
N TYR A 152 -28.33 2.70 -2.43
CA TYR A 152 -28.00 1.37 -1.92
C TYR A 152 -29.16 0.38 -1.98
N ARG A 153 -30.34 0.78 -1.49
CA ARG A 153 -31.54 -0.07 -1.51
C ARG A 153 -31.96 -0.45 -2.93
N LYS A 154 -31.74 0.41 -3.92
CA LYS A 154 -31.96 0.10 -5.34
C LYS A 154 -31.00 -0.95 -5.87
N ASN A 155 -29.71 -0.87 -5.50
CA ASN A 155 -28.69 -1.83 -5.95
C ASN A 155 -28.75 -3.20 -5.26
N LEU A 156 -29.56 -3.35 -4.20
CA LEU A 156 -29.81 -4.62 -3.52
C LEU A 156 -31.00 -5.40 -4.10
N LYS A 157 -31.83 -4.76 -4.92
CA LYS A 157 -32.94 -5.40 -5.65
C LYS A 157 -32.45 -5.84 -7.03
#